data_AF-A0A7X9DKC1-F1
#
_entry.id   AF-A0A7X9DKC1-F1
#
_cell.length_a   1.000
_cell.length_b   1.000
_cell.length_c   1.000
_cell.angle_alpha   90.00
_cell.angle_beta   90.00
_cell.angle_gamma   90.00
#
_symmetry.space_group_name_H-M   'P 1'
#
loop_
_entity.id
_entity.type
_entity.pdbx_description
1 polymer ?
#
loop_
_entity_poly.entity_id
_entity_poly.type
_entity_poly.pdbx_seq_one_letter_code
_entity_poly.pdbx_strand_id
1 'polypeptide(L)'
;MPTKTYYKDESFDPIYNTVNKRFYFKSRMLPGTLLALGFLVLGTQVVYPLVYLETHDEANKQVKSSVLGLATGFSEFEFRELDAEDGNKNSAEELPKFFTITIPKLGIKDAQVETNSPTLNPDKSLGHYKGSGLPGQVGNSFIYGHSVLPWFYNPKNYKTIFSTLDQLETGDSILVNYNGKDYKYIVEGK
;
A
#
# COMPACT_ATOMS: atom_id res chain seq x y z
N MET A 1 -9.71 -59.44 43.88
CA MET A 1 -9.76 -58.24 43.00
C MET A 1 -10.53 -57.15 43.73
N PRO A 2 -10.05 -55.89 43.78
CA PRO A 2 -10.76 -54.86 44.52
C PRO A 2 -12.01 -54.42 43.75
N THR A 3 -13.16 -54.59 44.38
CA THR A 3 -14.47 -54.21 43.85
C THR A 3 -14.57 -52.69 43.77
N LYS A 4 -14.86 -52.14 42.58
CA LYS A 4 -15.09 -50.70 42.41
C LYS A 4 -16.54 -50.38 42.75
N THR A 5 -16.75 -49.57 43.79
CA THR A 5 -18.07 -49.05 44.16
C THR A 5 -18.32 -47.74 43.44
N TYR A 6 -19.42 -47.65 42.70
CA TYR A 6 -19.83 -46.43 42.00
C TYR A 6 -21.02 -45.81 42.75
N TYR A 7 -20.88 -44.55 43.17
CA TYR A 7 -21.98 -43.78 43.76
C TYR A 7 -22.73 -43.06 42.64
N LYS A 8 -24.05 -43.26 42.57
CA LYS A 8 -24.92 -42.54 41.64
C LYS A 8 -25.19 -41.15 42.25
N ASP A 9 -24.75 -40.11 41.57
CA ASP A 9 -25.04 -38.73 41.92
C ASP A 9 -26.53 -38.45 41.62
N GLU A 10 -27.31 -38.08 42.63
CA GLU A 10 -28.74 -37.76 42.51
C GLU A 10 -28.98 -36.27 42.22
N SER A 11 -27.92 -35.46 42.01
CA SER A 11 -28.08 -34.08 41.57
C SER A 11 -28.57 -34.03 40.12
N PHE A 12 -29.81 -33.59 39.94
CA PHE A 12 -30.39 -33.23 38.64
C PHE A 12 -29.80 -31.88 38.16
N ASP A 13 -28.47 -31.75 38.19
CA ASP A 13 -27.78 -30.50 37.89
C ASP A 13 -27.61 -30.39 36.35
N PRO A 14 -28.24 -29.41 35.68
CA PRO A 14 -28.12 -29.25 34.22
C PRO A 14 -26.70 -28.90 33.76
N ILE A 15 -25.81 -28.59 34.72
CA ILE A 15 -24.42 -28.22 34.49
C ILE A 15 -23.53 -29.32 35.09
N TYR A 16 -22.99 -30.18 34.24
CA TYR A 16 -22.02 -31.21 34.64
C TYR A 16 -20.76 -30.58 35.27
N ASN A 17 -20.62 -30.69 36.59
CA ASN A 17 -19.37 -30.39 37.27
C ASN A 17 -18.36 -31.53 37.04
N THR A 18 -17.28 -31.24 36.30
CA THR A 18 -16.27 -32.26 35.96
C THR A 18 -15.46 -32.63 37.21
N VAL A 19 -15.83 -33.71 37.89
CA VAL A 19 -15.11 -34.22 39.08
C VAL A 19 -13.69 -34.72 38.76
N ASN A 20 -13.36 -34.94 37.49
CA ASN A 20 -12.06 -35.42 37.04
C ASN A 20 -11.22 -34.30 36.41
N LYS A 21 -10.23 -33.80 37.14
CA LYS A 21 -9.30 -32.74 36.69
C LYS A 21 -8.62 -33.07 35.35
N ARG A 22 -8.29 -34.35 35.09
CA ARG A 22 -7.68 -34.76 33.81
C ARG A 22 -8.66 -34.67 32.64
N PHE A 23 -9.94 -34.95 32.88
CA PHE A 23 -10.98 -34.81 31.86
C PHE A 23 -11.23 -33.33 31.54
N TYR A 24 -11.38 -32.48 32.56
CA TYR A 24 -11.52 -31.03 32.39
C TYR A 24 -10.37 -30.41 31.61
N PHE A 25 -9.14 -30.77 31.96
CA PHE A 25 -7.96 -30.27 31.27
C PHE A 25 -7.95 -30.65 29.78
N LYS A 26 -8.26 -31.90 29.46
CA LYS A 26 -8.28 -32.38 28.06
C LYS A 26 -9.45 -31.82 27.24
N SER A 27 -10.62 -31.65 27.84
CA SER A 27 -11.83 -31.23 27.10
C SER A 27 -11.97 -29.72 26.98
N ARG A 28 -11.42 -28.95 27.92
CA ARG A 28 -11.70 -27.51 28.02
C ARG A 28 -10.46 -26.63 28.00
N MET A 29 -9.39 -26.99 28.71
CA MET A 29 -8.15 -26.21 28.67
C MET A 29 -7.33 -26.49 27.41
N LEU A 30 -7.07 -27.75 27.09
CA LEU A 30 -6.19 -28.13 25.98
C LEU A 30 -6.64 -27.52 24.63
N PRO A 31 -7.91 -27.61 24.20
CA PRO A 31 -8.34 -27.01 22.94
C PRO A 31 -8.22 -25.48 22.98
N GLY A 32 -8.61 -24.84 24.08
CA GLY A 32 -8.49 -23.39 24.25
C GLY A 32 -7.04 -22.91 24.19
N THR A 33 -6.10 -23.66 24.80
CA THR A 33 -4.67 -23.34 24.74
C THR A 33 -4.09 -23.50 23.33
N LEU A 34 -4.49 -24.54 22.59
CA LEU A 34 -4.05 -24.74 21.20
C LEU A 34 -4.60 -23.64 20.28
N LEU A 35 -5.84 -23.22 20.48
CA LEU A 35 -6.47 -22.16 19.72
C LEU A 35 -5.81 -20.79 20.01
N ALA A 36 -5.52 -20.51 21.29
CA ALA A 36 -4.77 -19.32 21.70
C ALA A 36 -3.34 -19.29 21.13
N LEU A 37 -2.64 -20.43 21.17
CA LEU A 37 -1.33 -20.58 20.52
C LEU A 37 -1.42 -20.35 19.01
N GLY A 38 -2.46 -20.87 18.35
CA GLY A 38 -2.71 -20.65 16.93
C GLY A 38 -2.86 -19.17 16.59
N PHE A 39 -3.68 -18.43 17.35
CA PHE A 39 -3.81 -16.99 17.18
C PHE A 39 -2.51 -16.24 17.46
N LEU A 40 -1.71 -16.67 18.44
CA LEU A 40 -0.40 -16.08 18.73
C LEU A 40 0.56 -16.29 17.55
N VAL A 41 0.61 -17.49 16.96
CA VAL A 41 1.45 -17.77 15.79
C VAL A 41 0.97 -16.97 14.58
N LEU A 42 -0.33 -16.92 14.29
CA LEU A 42 -0.87 -16.09 13.19
C LEU A 42 -0.59 -14.60 13.42
N GLY A 43 -0.76 -14.13 14.66
CA GLY A 43 -0.44 -12.75 15.03
C GLY A 43 1.03 -12.41 14.80
N THR A 44 1.95 -13.29 15.19
CA THR A 44 3.39 -13.03 15.08
C THR A 44 3.97 -13.29 13.68
N GLN A 45 3.42 -14.22 12.91
CA GLN A 45 3.94 -14.61 11.59
C GLN A 45 3.23 -13.94 10.42
N VAL A 46 1.99 -13.51 10.59
CA VAL A 46 1.18 -12.90 9.52
C VAL A 46 0.89 -11.44 9.85
N VAL A 47 0.26 -11.18 11.00
CA VAL A 47 -0.22 -9.82 11.32
C VAL A 47 0.95 -8.88 11.63
N TYR A 48 1.89 -9.31 12.48
CA TYR A 48 3.03 -8.49 12.89
C TYR A 48 3.92 -8.08 11.71
N PRO A 49 4.32 -8.98 10.79
CA PRO A 49 5.08 -8.58 9.60
C PRO A 49 4.31 -7.62 8.71
N LEU A 50 2.99 -7.80 8.52
CA LEU A 50 2.18 -6.89 7.71
C LEU A 50 2.12 -5.47 8.30
N VAL A 51 1.89 -5.34 9.62
CA VAL A 51 1.88 -4.04 10.30
C VAL A 51 3.28 -3.42 10.33
N TYR A 52 4.32 -4.23 10.54
CA TYR A 52 5.70 -3.75 10.52
C TYR A 52 6.13 -3.23 9.14
N LEU A 53 5.69 -3.88 8.06
CA LEU A 53 5.92 -3.40 6.69
C LEU A 53 5.18 -2.10 6.38
N GLU A 54 3.99 -1.91 6.94
CA GLU A 54 3.25 -0.65 6.84
C GLU A 54 3.99 0.51 7.53
N THR A 55 4.75 0.24 8.59
CA THR A 55 5.43 1.28 9.38
C THR A 55 6.90 1.52 9.02
N HIS A 56 7.60 0.55 8.41
CA HIS A 56 9.03 0.65 8.12
C HIS A 56 9.38 0.49 6.64
N ASP A 57 9.67 1.63 6.01
CA ASP A 57 9.97 1.77 4.59
C ASP A 57 11.31 1.12 4.12
N GLU A 58 12.23 0.81 5.04
CA GLU A 58 13.60 0.34 4.72
C GLU A 58 13.79 -1.19 4.66
N ALA A 59 12.90 -2.01 5.23
CA ALA A 59 13.01 -3.49 5.21
C ALA A 59 12.76 -4.11 3.81
N ASN A 60 12.74 -3.26 2.78
CA ASN A 60 12.02 -3.43 1.53
C ASN A 60 12.82 -4.18 0.44
N LYS A 61 14.15 -4.14 0.45
CA LYS A 61 14.93 -4.50 -0.76
C LYS A 61 14.75 -5.95 -1.22
N GLN A 62 14.57 -6.89 -0.30
CA GLN A 62 14.32 -8.30 -0.64
C GLN A 62 12.83 -8.59 -0.90
N VAL A 63 11.92 -7.86 -0.26
CA VAL A 63 10.47 -8.03 -0.45
C VAL A 63 10.02 -7.43 -1.79
N LYS A 64 10.62 -6.31 -2.21
CA LYS A 64 10.35 -5.62 -3.48
C LYS A 64 10.52 -6.51 -4.72
N SER A 65 11.46 -7.46 -4.69
CA SER A 65 11.72 -8.40 -5.79
C SER A 65 10.96 -9.73 -5.67
N SER A 66 10.20 -9.92 -4.59
CA SER A 66 9.42 -11.14 -4.36
C SER A 66 8.05 -11.09 -5.04
N VAL A 67 7.40 -12.26 -5.17
CA VAL A 67 6.01 -12.39 -5.66
C VAL A 67 5.05 -11.51 -4.85
N LEU A 68 5.28 -11.40 -3.54
CA LEU A 68 4.45 -10.55 -2.69
C LEU A 68 4.64 -9.08 -3.04
N GLY A 69 5.87 -8.62 -3.24
CA GLY A 69 6.16 -7.24 -3.65
C GLY A 69 5.52 -6.85 -4.98
N LEU A 70 5.45 -7.80 -5.92
CA LEU A 70 4.72 -7.62 -7.19
C LEU A 70 3.20 -7.54 -6.95
N ALA A 71 2.64 -8.43 -6.14
CA ALA A 71 1.21 -8.46 -5.84
C ALA A 71 0.74 -7.22 -5.08
N THR A 72 1.60 -6.63 -4.24
CA THR A 72 1.29 -5.44 -3.45
C THR A 72 1.66 -4.13 -4.15
N GLY A 73 2.36 -4.15 -5.28
CA GLY A 73 2.77 -2.94 -6.03
C GLY A 73 4.01 -2.21 -5.48
N PHE A 74 4.80 -2.85 -4.62
CA PHE A 74 6.02 -2.24 -4.05
C PHE A 74 7.25 -2.34 -4.96
N SER A 75 7.16 -3.00 -6.12
CA SER A 75 8.26 -3.15 -7.07
C SER A 75 8.66 -1.82 -7.74
N GLU A 76 9.96 -1.65 -8.00
CA GLU A 76 10.50 -0.48 -8.70
C GLU A 76 10.20 -0.60 -10.21
N PHE A 77 9.52 0.41 -10.77
CA PHE A 77 9.18 0.47 -12.19
C PHE A 77 10.20 1.32 -12.95
N GLU A 78 10.80 0.77 -14.00
CA GLU A 78 11.72 1.49 -14.89
C GLU A 78 11.16 1.54 -16.30
N PHE A 79 11.00 2.75 -16.86
CA PHE A 79 10.61 2.94 -18.25
C PHE A 79 11.83 2.75 -19.14
N ARG A 80 11.80 1.78 -20.07
CA ARG A 80 12.75 1.73 -21.17
C ARG A 80 12.19 2.53 -22.34
N GLU A 81 12.77 3.70 -22.59
CA GLU A 81 12.50 4.48 -23.80
C GLU A 81 12.90 3.65 -25.04
N LEU A 82 12.04 3.60 -26.05
CA LEU A 82 12.46 3.18 -27.38
C LEU A 82 13.23 4.35 -27.98
N ASP A 83 14.41 4.09 -28.56
CA ASP A 83 15.26 5.11 -29.17
C ASP A 83 14.49 5.86 -30.27
N ALA A 84 13.90 7.00 -29.92
CA ALA A 84 13.34 7.94 -30.87
C ALA A 84 14.42 8.97 -31.19
N GLU A 85 14.76 9.12 -32.48
CA GLU A 85 15.67 10.18 -32.94
C GLU A 85 15.12 11.55 -32.56
N ASP A 86 15.79 12.19 -31.59
CA ASP A 86 15.48 13.53 -31.11
C ASP A 86 15.91 14.58 -32.14
N GLY A 87 14.99 14.88 -33.06
CA GLY A 87 15.17 15.86 -34.10
C GLY A 87 14.51 17.20 -33.81
N ASN A 88 14.81 17.89 -32.70
CA ASN A 88 14.81 19.38 -32.68
C ASN A 88 15.42 19.96 -31.39
N LYS A 89 16.73 20.24 -31.40
CA LYS A 89 17.40 21.03 -30.35
C LYS A 89 17.25 22.52 -30.67
N ASN A 90 16.10 23.13 -30.37
CA ASN A 90 15.99 24.58 -30.35
C ASN A 90 15.13 25.05 -29.17
N SER A 91 15.70 25.97 -28.39
CA SER A 91 15.21 26.61 -27.16
C SER A 91 15.29 25.78 -25.88
N ALA A 92 16.49 25.77 -25.29
CA ALA A 92 16.66 25.53 -23.86
C ALA A 92 16.08 26.71 -23.08
N GLU A 93 14.76 26.77 -22.98
CA GLU A 93 14.16 27.35 -21.78
C GLU A 93 14.59 26.46 -20.60
N GLU A 94 15.11 27.05 -19.53
CA GLU A 94 15.49 26.31 -18.32
C GLU A 94 14.26 25.61 -17.75
N LEU A 95 14.07 24.35 -18.14
CA LEU A 95 12.96 23.54 -17.65
C LEU A 95 13.15 23.35 -16.14
N PRO A 96 12.13 23.67 -15.31
CA PRO A 96 12.22 23.40 -13.89
C PRO A 96 12.40 21.90 -13.66
N LYS A 97 13.41 21.54 -12.87
CA LYS A 97 13.69 20.14 -12.54
C LYS A 97 12.53 19.47 -11.80
N PHE A 98 11.80 20.25 -11.00
CA PHE A 98 10.66 19.76 -10.24
C PHE A 98 9.47 20.72 -10.37
N PHE A 99 8.28 20.15 -10.27
CA PHE A 99 7.02 20.88 -10.14
C PHE A 99 6.12 20.17 -9.12
N THR A 100 5.00 20.78 -8.74
CA THR A 100 4.12 20.19 -7.72
C THR A 100 2.71 19.92 -8.23
N ILE A 101 2.08 18.88 -7.68
CA ILE A 101 0.68 18.55 -7.92
C ILE A 101 -0.09 18.50 -6.61
N THR A 102 -1.34 18.95 -6.66
CA THR A 102 -2.30 18.89 -5.56
C THR A 102 -3.58 18.28 -6.08
N ILE A 103 -4.05 17.21 -5.43
CA ILE A 103 -5.30 16.51 -5.72
C ILE A 103 -6.16 16.56 -4.45
N PRO A 104 -7.01 17.60 -4.28
CA PRO A 104 -7.74 17.85 -3.04
C PRO A 104 -8.62 16.66 -2.61
N LYS A 105 -9.30 16.02 -3.56
CA LYS A 105 -10.18 14.86 -3.31
C LYS A 105 -9.45 13.72 -2.59
N LEU A 106 -8.18 13.50 -2.94
CA LEU A 106 -7.35 12.43 -2.38
C LEU A 106 -6.54 12.89 -1.16
N GLY A 107 -6.56 14.18 -0.82
CA GLY A 107 -5.73 14.75 0.25
C GLY A 107 -4.25 14.88 -0.13
N ILE A 108 -3.91 14.73 -1.41
CA ILE A 108 -2.55 14.92 -1.92
C ILE A 108 -2.31 16.42 -2.05
N LYS A 109 -1.27 16.92 -1.37
CA LYS A 109 -0.92 18.34 -1.34
C LYS A 109 0.54 18.52 -1.69
N ASP A 110 0.80 19.39 -2.67
CA ASP A 110 2.12 19.85 -3.11
C ASP A 110 3.12 18.70 -3.35
N ALA A 111 2.62 17.58 -3.91
CA ALA A 111 3.44 16.42 -4.22
C ALA A 111 4.42 16.75 -5.34
N GLN A 112 5.71 16.54 -5.11
CA GLN A 112 6.78 16.80 -6.08
C GLN A 112 6.73 15.80 -7.23
N VAL A 113 6.93 16.33 -8.43
CA VAL A 113 7.12 15.57 -9.67
C VAL A 113 8.46 15.99 -10.27
N GLU A 114 9.30 15.01 -10.60
CA GLU A 114 10.55 15.24 -11.34
C GLU A 114 10.27 15.29 -12.84
N THR A 115 10.68 16.40 -13.48
CA THR A 115 10.52 16.62 -14.91
C THR A 115 11.44 15.69 -15.70
N ASN A 116 10.92 15.02 -16.74
CA ASN A 116 11.68 14.10 -17.59
C ASN A 116 12.48 13.05 -16.79
N SER A 117 11.87 12.48 -15.76
CA SER A 117 12.53 11.52 -14.88
C SER A 117 12.80 10.22 -15.65
N PRO A 118 14.07 9.77 -15.79
CA PRO A 118 14.37 8.52 -16.48
C PRO A 118 14.05 7.30 -15.61
N THR A 119 14.09 7.46 -14.29
CA THR A 119 13.88 6.39 -13.30
C THR A 119 13.01 6.91 -12.17
N LEU A 120 11.93 6.21 -11.87
CA LEU A 120 11.07 6.59 -10.74
C LEU A 120 11.80 6.25 -9.45
N ASN A 121 12.30 7.25 -8.71
CA ASN A 121 12.71 7.02 -7.32
C ASN A 121 11.49 7.14 -6.40
N PRO A 122 10.87 6.03 -5.94
CA PRO A 122 9.66 6.06 -5.12
C PRO A 122 9.80 6.84 -3.82
N ASP A 123 11.03 7.06 -3.33
CA ASP A 123 11.25 7.62 -2.00
C ASP A 123 11.09 9.15 -1.97
N LYS A 124 11.13 9.82 -3.13
CA LYS A 124 11.33 11.29 -3.17
C LYS A 124 10.34 12.07 -4.00
N SER A 125 9.85 11.51 -5.11
CA SER A 125 8.99 12.23 -6.03
C SER A 125 8.20 11.30 -6.94
N LEU A 126 7.17 11.86 -7.54
CA LEU A 126 6.54 11.35 -8.76
C LEU A 126 7.46 11.59 -9.97
N GLY A 127 7.19 10.93 -11.08
CA GLY A 127 7.93 11.11 -12.33
C GLY A 127 7.03 11.68 -13.43
N HIS A 128 7.57 12.60 -14.21
CA HIS A 128 6.99 13.02 -15.48
C HIS A 128 7.74 12.33 -16.62
N TYR A 129 6.98 11.75 -17.56
CA TYR A 129 7.55 10.97 -18.65
C TYR A 129 8.16 11.88 -19.72
N LYS A 130 9.43 11.62 -19.99
CA LYS A 130 10.19 12.33 -21.00
C LYS A 130 9.59 12.10 -22.39
N GLY A 131 9.41 13.20 -23.14
CA GLY A 131 8.73 13.17 -24.45
C GLY A 131 7.21 13.33 -24.38
N SER A 132 6.60 13.27 -23.20
CA SER A 132 5.23 13.75 -23.00
C SER A 132 5.20 15.27 -22.87
N GLY A 133 4.04 15.90 -23.12
CA GLY A 133 3.88 17.35 -23.01
C GLY A 133 4.16 17.84 -21.59
N LEU A 134 4.66 19.07 -21.46
CA LEU A 134 4.81 19.70 -20.15
C LEU A 134 3.46 20.28 -19.69
N PRO A 135 3.21 20.42 -18.37
CA PRO A 135 1.99 21.04 -17.89
C PRO A 135 1.77 22.43 -18.51
N GLY A 136 0.59 22.63 -19.11
CA GLY A 136 0.21 23.88 -19.77
C GLY A 136 0.65 24.01 -21.23
N GLN A 137 1.41 23.04 -21.77
CA GLN A 137 1.76 22.99 -23.18
C GLN A 137 0.75 22.17 -23.97
N VAL A 138 0.79 22.30 -25.30
CA VAL A 138 -0.03 21.50 -26.20
C VAL A 138 0.43 20.04 -26.15
N GLY A 139 -0.50 19.11 -25.93
CA GLY A 139 -0.25 17.68 -25.82
C GLY A 139 -0.63 17.12 -24.45
N ASN A 140 -0.32 15.84 -24.24
CA ASN A 140 -0.65 15.14 -23.00
C ASN A 140 0.56 15.11 -22.08
N SER A 141 0.41 15.62 -20.86
CA SER A 141 1.42 15.47 -19.81
C SER A 141 1.20 14.17 -19.06
N PHE A 142 2.19 13.28 -19.11
CA PHE A 142 2.08 11.97 -18.49
C PHE A 142 2.89 11.95 -17.19
N ILE A 143 2.17 11.80 -16.08
CA ILE A 143 2.75 11.73 -14.73
C ILE A 143 2.48 10.33 -14.19
N TYR A 144 3.51 9.73 -13.62
CA TYR A 144 3.45 8.39 -13.05
C TYR A 144 4.02 8.39 -11.62
N GLY A 145 3.60 7.39 -10.86
CA GLY A 145 3.92 7.21 -9.46
C GLY A 145 3.62 5.78 -9.04
N HIS A 146 3.93 5.45 -7.78
CA HIS A 146 3.68 4.12 -7.27
C HIS A 146 2.28 4.00 -6.67
N SER A 147 1.72 2.80 -6.82
CA SER A 147 0.45 2.41 -6.25
C SER A 147 0.63 1.09 -5.52
N VAL A 148 -0.03 0.96 -4.38
CA VAL A 148 -0.06 -0.26 -3.58
C VAL A 148 -1.51 -0.60 -3.27
N LEU A 149 -1.74 -1.67 -2.50
CA LEU A 149 -3.09 -1.96 -2.03
C LEU A 149 -3.66 -0.76 -1.27
N PRO A 150 -4.93 -0.35 -1.51
CA PRO A 150 -5.52 0.84 -0.91
C PRO A 150 -5.45 0.90 0.62
N TRP A 151 -5.37 -0.26 1.29
CA TRP A 151 -5.20 -0.35 2.74
C TRP A 151 -3.90 0.32 3.25
N PHE A 152 -2.86 0.35 2.42
CA PHE A 152 -1.57 0.96 2.74
C PHE A 152 -1.43 2.40 2.22
N TYR A 153 -2.54 3.04 1.83
CA TYR A 153 -2.52 4.38 1.27
C TYR A 153 -2.03 5.43 2.26
N ASN A 154 -1.05 6.24 1.84
CA ASN A 154 -0.64 7.45 2.54
C ASN A 154 -0.40 8.61 1.55
N PRO A 155 -1.17 9.72 1.63
CA PRO A 155 -1.06 10.85 0.70
C PRO A 155 0.29 11.57 0.74
N LYS A 156 1.10 11.34 1.78
CA LYS A 156 2.44 11.94 1.95
C LYS A 156 3.57 11.01 1.52
N ASN A 157 3.27 9.75 1.22
CA ASN A 157 4.28 8.77 0.83
C ASN A 157 4.19 8.49 -0.67
N TYR A 158 5.20 8.92 -1.43
CA TYR A 158 5.30 8.75 -2.89
C TYR A 158 5.26 7.29 -3.37
N LYS A 159 5.54 6.31 -2.49
CA LYS A 159 5.35 4.87 -2.77
C LYS A 159 3.89 4.45 -2.89
N THR A 160 3.00 5.20 -2.25
CA THR A 160 1.61 4.80 -2.08
C THR A 160 0.65 5.88 -2.57
N ILE A 161 1.16 7.03 -2.99
CA ILE A 161 0.40 8.26 -3.23
C ILE A 161 -0.67 8.11 -4.33
N PHE A 162 -0.48 7.19 -5.28
CA PHE A 162 -1.43 6.94 -6.35
C PHE A 162 -2.30 5.69 -6.14
N SER A 163 -2.32 5.12 -4.92
CA SER A 163 -3.14 3.94 -4.60
C SER A 163 -4.65 4.20 -4.60
N THR A 164 -5.07 5.47 -4.61
CA THR A 164 -6.47 5.91 -4.53
C THR A 164 -6.91 6.73 -5.73
N LEU A 165 -6.17 6.70 -6.85
CA LEU A 165 -6.57 7.39 -8.08
C LEU A 165 -7.94 6.92 -8.60
N ASP A 166 -8.33 5.68 -8.29
CA ASP A 166 -9.62 5.10 -8.66
C ASP A 166 -10.83 5.74 -7.95
N GLN A 167 -10.58 6.51 -6.88
CA GLN A 167 -11.58 7.28 -6.13
C GLN A 167 -11.90 8.65 -6.76
N LEU A 168 -11.16 9.04 -7.80
CA LEU A 168 -11.44 10.26 -8.55
C LEU A 168 -12.69 10.08 -9.42
N GLU A 169 -13.48 11.15 -9.49
CA GLU A 169 -14.71 11.22 -10.26
C GLU A 169 -14.60 12.31 -11.32
N THR A 170 -15.35 12.15 -12.42
CA THR A 170 -15.45 13.20 -13.45
C THR A 170 -15.88 14.53 -12.81
N GLY A 171 -15.13 15.59 -13.10
CA GLY A 171 -15.32 16.92 -12.51
C GLY A 171 -14.38 17.25 -11.34
N ASP A 172 -13.67 16.27 -10.77
CA ASP A 172 -12.67 16.52 -9.73
C ASP A 172 -11.50 17.34 -10.30
N SER A 173 -10.97 18.25 -9.48
CA SER A 173 -9.89 19.14 -9.89
C SER A 173 -8.51 18.60 -9.52
N ILE A 174 -7.57 18.74 -10.44
CA ILE A 174 -6.14 18.51 -10.21
C ILE A 174 -5.42 19.85 -10.43
N LEU A 175 -4.68 20.30 -9.43
CA LEU A 175 -3.91 21.54 -9.48
C LEU A 175 -2.44 21.23 -9.70
N VAL A 176 -1.81 21.89 -10.66
CA VAL A 176 -0.40 21.70 -10.98
C VAL A 176 0.29 23.06 -10.95
N ASN A 177 1.28 23.23 -10.07
CA ASN A 177 2.13 24.41 -10.09
C ASN A 177 3.39 24.07 -10.88
N TYR A 178 3.51 24.62 -12.08
CA TYR A 178 4.65 24.41 -12.97
C TYR A 178 5.29 25.75 -13.32
N ASN A 179 6.58 25.89 -12.99
CA ASN A 179 7.36 27.12 -13.18
C ASN A 179 6.70 28.37 -12.57
N GLY A 180 6.13 28.25 -11.37
CA GLY A 180 5.44 29.35 -10.67
C GLY A 180 4.08 29.73 -11.26
N LYS A 181 3.57 28.97 -12.24
CA LYS A 181 2.22 29.14 -12.80
C LYS A 181 1.33 27.99 -12.34
N ASP A 182 0.12 28.35 -11.90
CA ASP A 182 -0.89 27.39 -11.50
C ASP A 182 -1.76 26.98 -12.71
N TYR A 183 -1.84 25.68 -12.95
CA TYR A 183 -2.70 25.07 -13.95
C TYR A 183 -3.77 24.24 -13.23
N LYS A 184 -5.02 24.38 -13.67
CA LYS A 184 -6.14 23.59 -13.16
C LYS A 184 -6.62 22.63 -14.25
N TYR A 185 -6.50 21.34 -13.97
CA TYR A 185 -7.05 20.26 -14.78
C TYR A 185 -8.32 19.72 -14.14
N ILE A 186 -9.20 19.18 -14.97
CA ILE A 186 -10.46 18.55 -14.55
C ILE A 186 -10.43 17.11 -15.02
N VAL A 187 -10.81 16.18 -14.15
CA VAL A 187 -10.97 14.77 -14.51
C VAL A 187 -12.14 14.64 -15.47
N GLU A 188 -11.90 14.10 -16.68
CA GLU A 188 -12.94 13.92 -17.70
C GLU A 188 -13.59 12.53 -17.65
N GLY A 189 -12.85 11.49 -17.28
CA GLY A 189 -13.37 10.11 -17.23
C GLY A 189 -12.42 9.13 -16.54
N LYS A 190 -12.93 7.91 -16.32
CA LYS A 190 -12.23 6.78 -15.72
C LYS A 190 -12.02 5.68 -16.75
#